data_AF-A0A945L0U4-F1
#
_entry.id   AF-A0A945L0U4-F1
#
_cell.length_a   1.000
_cell.length_b   1.000
_cell.length_c   1.000
_cell.angle_alpha   90.00
_cell.angle_beta   90.00
_cell.angle_gamma   90.00
#
_symmetry.space_group_name_H-M   'P 1'
#
loop_
_entity.id
_entity.type
_entity.pdbx_description
1 polymer ?
#
loop_
_entity_poly.entity_id
_entity_poly.type
_entity_poly.pdbx_seq_one_letter_code
_entity_poly.pdbx_strand_id
1 'polypeptide(L)'
;MFWQEDTKEQHFTLPETIQEVSFKIQSKILPMDHSFLLAQALLKHLPWLADTNAGIHDISVADGNGWEQNKEGGFYYPSKRSKLTLRINKDYLKEVESIVGKVLDLGDYEIKVVKHIGAKLLSDMPVLFAKQVACESALSEDEFLQLCFEQLTGLGIQVKKMMAGLESKIQTDTSTIHTRSLMVADLKKDESVLLQEKGLGDHRLLGCGLFIPQKGIETIES
;
A
#
# COMPACT_ATOMS: atom_id res chain seq x y z
N MET A 1 -22.31 -14.28 -43.60
CA MET A 1 -21.23 -14.40 -42.59
C MET A 1 -21.33 -13.15 -41.73
N PHE A 2 -21.87 -13.29 -40.51
CA PHE A 2 -22.07 -12.17 -39.59
C PHE A 2 -20.84 -12.11 -38.69
N TRP A 3 -19.95 -11.15 -38.94
CA TRP A 3 -18.88 -10.77 -38.03
C TRP A 3 -19.34 -9.52 -37.28
N GLN A 4 -19.49 -9.64 -35.97
CA GLN A 4 -19.70 -8.50 -35.09
C GLN A 4 -18.46 -8.45 -34.20
N GLU A 5 -17.51 -7.58 -34.57
CA GLU A 5 -16.39 -7.27 -33.69
C GLU A 5 -16.95 -6.43 -32.53
N ASP A 6 -16.74 -6.89 -31.30
CA ASP A 6 -17.02 -6.13 -30.08
C ASP A 6 -16.00 -4.99 -29.94
N THR A 7 -16.08 -3.99 -30.82
CA THR A 7 -15.30 -2.75 -30.69
C THR A 7 -16.07 -1.77 -29.82
N LYS A 8 -16.12 -2.06 -28.51
CA LYS A 8 -16.33 -1.02 -27.51
C LYS A 8 -15.16 -1.06 -26.56
N GLU A 9 -14.03 -0.48 -26.99
CA GLU A 9 -13.08 0.07 -26.04
C GLU A 9 -13.82 1.13 -25.23
N GLN A 10 -14.35 0.74 -24.08
CA GLN A 10 -14.91 1.69 -23.13
C GLN A 10 -13.75 2.58 -22.68
N HIS A 11 -13.83 3.87 -22.99
CA HIS A 11 -12.89 4.86 -22.46
C HIS A 11 -13.03 4.92 -20.94
N PHE A 12 -12.20 4.15 -20.24
CA PHE A 12 -12.08 4.21 -18.80
C PHE A 12 -11.22 5.41 -18.41
N THR A 13 -11.79 6.32 -17.62
CA THR A 13 -11.09 7.48 -17.07
C THR A 13 -10.79 7.24 -15.61
N LEU A 14 -9.53 7.45 -15.22
CA LEU A 14 -9.12 7.28 -13.83
C LEU A 14 -9.84 8.30 -12.93
N PRO A 15 -10.51 7.85 -11.84
CA PRO A 15 -11.03 8.73 -10.81
C PRO A 15 -9.92 9.57 -10.17
N GLU A 16 -10.22 10.82 -9.87
CA GLU A 16 -9.30 11.74 -9.20
C GLU A 16 -9.50 11.80 -7.68
N THR A 17 -10.51 11.11 -7.15
CA THR A 17 -10.98 11.24 -5.76
C THR A 17 -9.93 10.77 -4.75
N ILE A 18 -9.30 9.63 -4.98
CA ILE A 18 -8.22 9.10 -4.15
C ILE A 18 -6.91 9.21 -4.93
N GLN A 19 -5.88 9.74 -4.27
CA GLN A 19 -4.57 9.97 -4.88
C GLN A 19 -3.44 9.52 -3.96
N GLU A 20 -2.31 9.17 -4.56
CA GLU A 20 -1.07 8.93 -3.84
C GLU A 20 -0.21 10.19 -3.84
N VAL A 21 0.05 10.72 -2.65
CA VAL A 21 0.88 11.91 -2.42
C VAL A 21 2.24 11.48 -1.91
N SER A 22 3.29 11.93 -2.59
CA SER A 22 4.67 11.57 -2.24
C SER A 22 5.47 12.76 -1.71
N PHE A 23 6.32 12.49 -0.74
CA PHE A 23 7.27 13.43 -0.19
C PHE A 23 8.69 12.89 -0.25
N LYS A 24 9.65 13.75 -0.61
CA LYS A 24 11.06 13.49 -0.39
C LYS A 24 11.33 13.56 1.10
N ILE A 25 12.03 12.56 1.62
CA ILE A 25 12.41 12.48 3.02
C ILE A 25 13.93 12.44 3.18
N GLN A 26 14.38 12.76 4.38
CA GLN A 26 15.73 12.52 4.85
C GLN A 26 15.66 11.85 6.22
N SER A 27 16.33 10.73 6.34
CA SER A 27 16.51 10.04 7.61
C SER A 27 17.83 9.28 7.54
N LYS A 28 18.53 9.16 8.68
CA LYS A 28 19.81 8.46 8.75
C LYS A 28 19.61 6.95 8.74
N ILE A 29 18.62 6.50 9.50
CA ILE A 29 18.34 5.10 9.79
C ILE A 29 16.88 4.97 10.23
N LEU A 30 16.23 3.89 9.86
CA LEU A 30 14.88 3.53 10.29
C LEU A 30 14.85 2.05 10.71
N PRO A 31 14.07 1.68 11.72
CA PRO A 31 13.83 0.27 11.99
C PRO A 31 13.00 -0.34 10.85
N MET A 32 13.22 -1.61 10.54
CA MET A 32 12.50 -2.28 9.43
C MET A 32 10.99 -2.43 9.71
N ASP A 33 10.59 -2.43 10.97
CA ASP A 33 9.21 -2.49 11.47
C ASP A 33 8.65 -1.11 11.87
N HIS A 34 9.15 -0.03 11.25
CA HIS A 34 8.77 1.36 11.56
C HIS A 34 7.30 1.73 11.29
N SER A 35 6.47 0.87 10.70
CA SER A 35 5.09 1.21 10.28
C SER A 35 4.27 1.86 11.40
N PHE A 36 4.33 1.31 12.60
CA PHE A 36 3.58 1.81 13.75
C PHE A 36 4.12 3.15 14.27
N LEU A 37 5.45 3.27 14.42
CA LEU A 37 6.09 4.53 14.82
C LEU A 37 5.81 5.66 13.82
N LEU A 38 5.88 5.34 12.52
CA LEU A 38 5.58 6.27 11.44
C LEU A 38 4.13 6.75 11.51
N ALA A 39 3.18 5.84 11.72
CA ALA A 39 1.76 6.18 11.85
C ALA A 39 1.51 7.12 13.04
N GLN A 40 2.08 6.81 14.21
CA GLN A 40 1.98 7.70 15.38
C GLN A 40 2.57 9.09 15.10
N ALA A 41 3.76 9.14 14.50
CA ALA A 41 4.42 10.40 14.20
C ALA A 41 3.63 11.25 13.20
N LEU A 42 3.00 10.61 12.20
CA LEU A 42 2.15 11.30 11.23
C LEU A 42 0.86 11.80 11.88
N LEU A 43 0.22 11.01 12.74
CA LEU A 43 -1.01 11.41 13.44
C LEU A 43 -0.83 12.64 14.33
N LYS A 44 0.37 12.85 14.90
CA LYS A 44 0.69 14.09 15.63
C LYS A 44 0.62 15.34 14.74
N HIS A 45 0.91 15.20 13.44
CA HIS A 45 0.96 16.30 12.48
C HIS A 45 -0.27 16.40 11.57
N LEU A 46 -0.95 15.29 11.37
CA LEU A 46 -2.13 15.12 10.51
C LEU A 46 -3.19 14.25 11.23
N PRO A 47 -3.85 14.76 12.29
CA PRO A 47 -4.79 13.98 13.09
C PRO A 47 -5.97 13.41 12.28
N TRP A 48 -6.39 14.13 11.23
CA TRP A 48 -7.47 13.72 10.33
C TRP A 48 -7.20 12.39 9.60
N LEU A 49 -5.96 11.90 9.56
CA LEU A 49 -5.66 10.57 9.03
C LEU A 49 -6.42 9.46 9.77
N ALA A 50 -6.71 9.63 11.07
CA ALA A 50 -7.45 8.66 11.87
C ALA A 50 -8.93 8.54 11.49
N ASP A 51 -9.54 9.65 11.09
CA ASP A 51 -10.98 9.75 10.81
C ASP A 51 -11.30 9.57 9.32
N THR A 52 -10.29 9.23 8.52
CA THR A 52 -10.40 9.08 7.07
C THR A 52 -9.89 7.72 6.61
N ASN A 53 -10.27 7.32 5.39
CA ASN A 53 -9.77 6.09 4.78
C ASN A 53 -8.35 6.25 4.20
N ALA A 54 -7.48 6.97 4.91
CA ALA A 54 -6.11 7.22 4.49
C ALA A 54 -5.26 5.95 4.60
N GLY A 55 -4.20 5.88 3.80
CA GLY A 55 -3.21 4.81 3.83
C GLY A 55 -1.81 5.39 3.95
N ILE A 56 -0.98 4.79 4.78
CA ILE A 56 0.45 5.12 4.88
C ILE A 56 1.23 3.98 4.26
N HIS A 57 1.94 4.26 3.16
CA HIS A 57 2.79 3.26 2.54
C HIS A 57 4.09 3.10 3.33
N ASP A 58 4.53 1.85 3.45
CA ASP A 58 5.83 1.49 4.00
C ASP A 58 6.98 2.17 3.25
N ILE A 59 7.97 2.68 3.99
CA ILE A 59 9.16 3.32 3.42
C ILE A 59 10.20 2.22 3.15
N SER A 60 10.03 1.51 2.04
CA SER A 60 10.94 0.42 1.64
C SER A 60 11.85 0.77 0.46
N VAL A 61 12.91 -0.02 0.30
CA VAL A 61 13.63 -0.17 -0.98
C VAL A 61 13.32 -1.55 -1.47
N ALA A 62 13.25 -1.72 -2.79
CA ALA A 62 13.32 -3.06 -3.36
C ALA A 62 14.53 -3.79 -2.75
N ASP A 63 14.33 -5.03 -2.28
CA ASP A 63 15.34 -5.90 -1.68
C ASP A 63 16.41 -6.27 -2.74
N GLY A 64 17.19 -5.28 -3.15
CA GLY A 64 17.91 -5.28 -4.41
C GLY A 64 19.35 -5.76 -4.33
N ASN A 65 19.78 -6.29 -3.18
CA ASN A 65 21.18 -6.70 -2.98
C ASN A 65 21.33 -8.11 -2.38
N GLY A 66 20.28 -8.93 -2.31
CA GLY A 66 20.40 -10.35 -1.91
C GLY A 66 20.87 -10.61 -0.47
N TRP A 67 20.82 -9.61 0.42
CA TRP A 67 21.09 -9.80 1.84
C TRP A 67 19.80 -10.15 2.57
N GLU A 68 19.78 -11.28 3.27
CA GLU A 68 18.73 -11.57 4.24
C GLU A 68 18.75 -10.49 5.31
N GLN A 69 17.74 -9.64 5.28
CA GLN A 69 17.50 -8.66 6.30
C GLN A 69 16.65 -9.32 7.38
N ASN A 70 17.25 -9.58 8.56
CA ASN A 70 16.45 -9.97 9.71
C ASN A 70 15.49 -8.81 10.02
N LYS A 71 14.19 -9.04 9.83
CA LYS A 71 13.15 -8.03 10.07
C LYS A 71 13.05 -7.65 11.56
N GLU A 72 13.41 -8.57 12.46
CA GLU A 72 13.42 -8.29 13.90
C GLU A 72 14.75 -7.64 14.31
N GLY A 73 14.67 -6.39 14.79
CA GLY A 73 15.84 -5.59 15.18
C GLY A 73 16.70 -5.11 14.00
N GLY A 74 16.23 -5.32 12.76
CA GLY A 74 16.90 -4.87 11.55
C GLY A 74 16.74 -3.37 11.32
N PHE A 75 17.75 -2.78 10.68
CA PHE A 75 17.74 -1.38 10.30
C PHE A 75 17.82 -1.18 8.79
N TYR A 76 17.07 -0.18 8.33
CA TYR A 76 17.08 0.34 6.99
C TYR A 76 17.80 1.70 6.94
N TYR A 77 18.55 1.94 5.86
CA TYR A 77 19.26 3.21 5.61
C TYR A 77 18.64 3.93 4.40
N PRO A 78 17.72 4.88 4.61
CA PRO A 78 17.04 5.64 3.57
C PRO A 78 17.96 6.21 2.49
N SER A 79 17.83 5.69 1.26
CA SER A 79 18.50 6.28 0.10
C SER A 79 17.86 7.62 -0.29
N LYS A 80 18.54 8.40 -1.15
CA LYS A 80 17.97 9.64 -1.73
C LYS A 80 16.69 9.42 -2.54
N ARG A 81 16.37 8.18 -2.90
CA ARG A 81 15.17 7.78 -3.65
C ARG A 81 14.00 7.39 -2.74
N SER A 82 14.23 7.16 -1.45
CA SER A 82 13.17 6.85 -0.50
C SER A 82 12.20 8.02 -0.37
N LYS A 83 10.93 7.68 -0.28
CA LYS A 83 9.83 8.62 -0.19
C LYS A 83 8.87 8.17 0.90
N LEU A 84 8.26 9.14 1.55
CA LEU A 84 7.02 8.92 2.27
C LEU A 84 5.88 9.05 1.26
N THR A 85 5.00 8.05 1.19
CA THR A 85 3.82 8.08 0.31
C THR A 85 2.56 7.85 1.13
N LEU A 86 1.56 8.68 0.92
CA LEU A 86 0.25 8.61 1.56
C LEU A 86 -0.83 8.45 0.50
N ARG A 87 -1.77 7.52 0.70
CA ARG A 87 -2.98 7.38 -0.11
C ARG A 87 -4.12 8.09 0.58
N ILE A 88 -4.61 9.18 0.00
CA ILE A 88 -5.58 10.07 0.65
C ILE A 88 -6.66 10.53 -0.32
N ASN A 89 -7.77 11.05 0.20
CA ASN A 89 -8.74 11.75 -0.62
C ASN A 89 -8.16 13.12 -1.06
N LYS A 90 -8.42 13.51 -2.31
CA LYS A 90 -7.95 14.75 -2.93
C LYS A 90 -8.29 16.02 -2.12
N ASP A 91 -9.35 15.97 -1.32
CA ASP A 91 -9.78 17.09 -0.50
C ASP A 91 -8.74 17.48 0.56
N TYR A 92 -7.87 16.53 0.95
CA TYR A 92 -6.78 16.73 1.92
C TYR A 92 -5.44 17.11 1.29
N LEU A 93 -5.35 17.30 -0.04
CA LEU A 93 -4.08 17.61 -0.73
C LEU A 93 -3.40 18.88 -0.21
N LYS A 94 -4.17 19.92 0.12
CA LYS A 94 -3.61 21.16 0.67
C LYS A 94 -3.15 20.98 2.11
N GLU A 95 -3.91 20.23 2.91
CA GLU A 95 -3.62 20.04 4.33
C GLU A 95 -2.41 19.12 4.54
N VAL A 96 -2.30 18.04 3.76
CA VAL A 96 -1.17 17.12 3.85
C VAL A 96 0.16 17.80 3.52
N GLU A 97 0.17 18.83 2.66
CA GLU A 97 1.39 19.60 2.36
C GLU A 97 1.96 20.35 3.57
N SER A 98 1.17 20.58 4.62
CA SER A 98 1.62 21.26 5.84
C SER A 98 2.76 20.52 6.57
N ILE A 99 2.98 19.24 6.29
CA ILE A 99 4.09 18.47 6.90
C ILE A 99 5.45 18.78 6.25
N VAL A 100 5.50 19.47 5.10
CA VAL A 100 6.76 19.85 4.47
C VAL A 100 7.57 20.75 5.41
N GLY A 101 8.85 20.39 5.59
CA GLY A 101 9.75 21.07 6.52
C GLY A 101 9.70 20.54 7.95
N LYS A 102 8.68 19.76 8.32
CA LYS A 102 8.55 19.15 9.65
C LYS A 102 9.48 17.95 9.83
N VAL A 103 9.71 17.61 11.09
CA VAL A 103 10.37 16.38 11.52
C VAL A 103 9.32 15.48 12.13
N LEU A 104 9.22 14.25 11.61
CA LEU A 104 8.46 13.17 12.21
C LEU A 104 9.36 12.50 13.23
N ASP A 105 8.98 12.60 14.50
CA ASP A 105 9.66 12.00 15.64
C ASP A 105 9.12 10.59 15.88
N LEU A 106 9.98 9.59 15.66
CA LEU A 106 9.72 8.16 15.81
C LEU A 106 10.45 7.60 17.05
N GLY A 107 10.79 8.45 18.04
CA GLY A 107 11.57 8.07 19.23
C GLY A 107 13.06 8.20 18.96
N ASP A 108 13.78 7.07 18.92
CA ASP A 108 15.22 7.06 18.63
C ASP A 108 15.55 7.40 17.16
N TYR A 109 14.52 7.58 16.32
CA TYR A 109 14.63 7.82 14.90
C TYR A 109 13.86 9.07 14.50
N GLU A 110 14.32 9.72 13.44
CA GLU A 110 13.67 10.91 12.90
C GLU A 110 13.56 10.83 11.38
N ILE A 111 12.46 11.34 10.84
CA ILE A 111 12.26 11.53 9.40
C ILE A 111 11.98 13.01 9.15
N LYS A 112 12.90 13.70 8.47
CA LYS A 112 12.66 15.04 7.96
C LYS A 112 11.90 14.98 6.65
N VAL A 113 10.73 15.62 6.58
CA VAL A 113 10.00 15.78 5.34
C VAL A 113 10.55 16.99 4.58
N VAL A 114 11.22 16.75 3.47
CA VAL A 114 12.02 17.77 2.78
C VAL A 114 11.22 18.53 1.74
N LYS A 115 10.44 17.81 0.91
CA LYS A 115 9.76 18.42 -0.24
C LYS A 115 8.57 17.59 -0.68
N HIS A 116 7.46 18.25 -1.01
CA HIS A 116 6.34 17.66 -1.73
C HIS A 116 6.75 17.33 -3.18
N ILE A 117 6.56 16.07 -3.60
CA ILE A 117 6.90 15.60 -4.95
C ILE A 117 5.70 15.75 -5.89
N GLY A 118 4.49 15.59 -5.37
CA GLY A 118 3.24 15.67 -6.13
C GLY A 118 2.28 14.56 -5.76
N ALA A 119 1.05 14.72 -6.24
CA ALA A 119 0.00 13.73 -6.17
C ALA A 119 -0.12 12.97 -7.50
N LYS A 120 -0.48 11.69 -7.42
CA LYS A 120 -0.69 10.81 -8.58
C LYS A 120 -2.02 10.10 -8.47
N LEU A 121 -2.66 9.90 -9.62
CA LEU A 121 -3.80 9.02 -9.73
C LEU A 121 -3.39 7.57 -9.48
N LEU A 122 -4.36 6.76 -9.05
CA LEU A 122 -4.21 5.31 -8.94
C LEU A 122 -4.05 4.67 -10.32
N SER A 123 -3.60 3.41 -10.34
CA SER A 123 -3.30 2.69 -11.58
C SER A 123 -4.49 1.87 -12.07
N ASP A 124 -4.64 1.69 -13.39
CA ASP A 124 -5.58 0.73 -13.99
C ASP A 124 -4.91 -0.61 -14.35
N MET A 125 -3.68 -0.85 -13.86
CA MET A 125 -2.95 -2.08 -14.14
C MET A 125 -3.67 -3.33 -13.58
N PRO A 126 -3.69 -4.45 -14.31
CA PRO A 126 -4.50 -5.62 -13.97
C PRO A 126 -3.92 -6.46 -12.83
N VAL A 127 -2.67 -6.19 -12.41
CA VAL A 127 -1.98 -6.92 -11.35
C VAL A 127 -1.66 -5.97 -10.21
N LEU A 128 -2.19 -6.30 -9.03
CA LEU A 128 -2.00 -5.55 -7.81
C LEU A 128 -1.41 -6.44 -6.73
N PHE A 129 -0.59 -5.83 -5.86
CA PHE A 129 0.04 -6.51 -4.74
C PHE A 129 -0.09 -5.68 -3.47
N ALA A 130 -0.53 -6.30 -2.38
CA ALA A 130 -0.44 -5.75 -1.04
C ALA A 130 0.67 -6.46 -0.28
N LYS A 131 1.64 -5.69 0.24
CA LYS A 131 2.75 -6.24 1.05
C LYS A 131 2.22 -6.90 2.32
N GLN A 132 1.15 -6.35 2.88
CA GLN A 132 0.55 -6.78 4.14
C GLN A 132 -0.97 -6.66 4.01
N VAL A 133 -1.68 -7.75 4.30
CA VAL A 133 -3.12 -7.76 4.60
C VAL A 133 -3.25 -8.32 6.00
N ALA A 134 -3.88 -7.59 6.90
CA ALA A 134 -4.06 -8.02 8.28
C ALA A 134 -4.94 -9.28 8.33
N CYS A 135 -4.52 -10.26 9.12
CA CYS A 135 -5.20 -11.53 9.27
C CYS A 135 -5.01 -12.07 10.70
N GLU A 136 -5.85 -13.01 11.10
CA GLU A 136 -5.65 -13.73 12.35
C GLU A 136 -4.44 -14.67 12.26
N SER A 137 -3.75 -14.87 13.39
CA SER A 137 -2.52 -15.65 13.45
C SER A 137 -2.69 -17.14 13.16
N ALA A 138 -3.90 -17.67 13.37
CA ALA A 138 -4.21 -19.10 13.26
C ALA A 138 -4.68 -19.52 11.86
N LEU A 139 -4.88 -18.57 10.95
CA LEU A 139 -5.41 -18.86 9.62
C LEU A 139 -4.38 -19.59 8.76
N SER A 140 -4.80 -20.73 8.21
CA SER A 140 -4.10 -21.37 7.11
C SER A 140 -4.03 -20.46 5.87
N GLU A 141 -3.22 -20.85 4.89
CA GLU A 141 -3.15 -20.14 3.61
C GLU A 141 -4.50 -20.13 2.89
N ASP A 142 -5.19 -21.28 2.84
CA ASP A 142 -6.48 -21.43 2.18
C ASP A 142 -7.58 -20.63 2.87
N GLU A 143 -7.64 -20.63 4.20
CA GLU A 143 -8.63 -19.84 4.94
C GLU A 143 -8.41 -18.33 4.73
N PHE A 144 -7.15 -17.87 4.71
CA PHE A 144 -6.82 -16.49 4.39
C PHE A 144 -7.23 -16.10 2.96
N LEU A 145 -6.97 -16.97 1.98
CA LEU A 145 -7.38 -16.74 0.60
C LEU A 145 -8.90 -16.69 0.49
N GLN A 146 -9.62 -17.59 1.17
CA GLN A 146 -11.07 -17.59 1.19
C GLN A 146 -11.64 -16.28 1.77
N LEU A 147 -11.09 -15.80 2.89
CA LEU A 147 -11.49 -14.52 3.49
C LEU A 147 -11.22 -13.33 2.56
N CYS A 148 -10.06 -13.31 1.89
CA CYS A 148 -9.73 -12.26 0.92
C CYS A 148 -10.70 -12.31 -0.28
N PHE A 149 -11.03 -13.51 -0.76
CA PHE A 149 -11.97 -13.72 -1.86
C PHE A 149 -13.36 -13.20 -1.51
N GLU A 150 -13.85 -13.47 -0.30
CA GLU A 150 -15.14 -12.97 0.19
C GLU A 150 -15.17 -11.45 0.28
N GLN A 151 -14.12 -10.82 0.81
CA GLN A 151 -14.03 -9.36 0.87
C GLN A 151 -14.00 -8.73 -0.53
N LEU A 152 -13.18 -9.27 -1.45
CA LEU A 152 -13.11 -8.79 -2.83
C LEU A 152 -14.46 -8.93 -3.55
N THR A 153 -15.13 -10.06 -3.39
CA THR A 153 -16.47 -10.29 -3.94
C THR A 153 -17.49 -9.33 -3.34
N GLY A 154 -17.39 -9.05 -2.03
CA GLY A 154 -18.21 -8.05 -1.34
C GLY A 154 -18.02 -6.61 -1.86
N LEU A 155 -16.84 -6.30 -2.42
CA LEU A 155 -16.58 -5.04 -3.14
C LEU A 155 -17.12 -5.06 -4.58
N GLY A 156 -17.64 -6.19 -5.06
CA GLY A 156 -18.08 -6.37 -6.45
C GLY A 156 -16.95 -6.71 -7.42
N ILE A 157 -15.76 -7.08 -6.93
CA ILE A 157 -14.61 -7.44 -7.76
C ILE A 157 -14.70 -8.92 -8.15
N GLN A 158 -14.59 -9.21 -9.45
CA GLN A 158 -14.55 -10.58 -9.96
C GLN A 158 -13.13 -11.14 -9.89
N VAL A 159 -12.82 -11.85 -8.80
CA VAL A 159 -11.50 -12.45 -8.60
C VAL A 159 -11.29 -13.62 -9.56
N LYS A 160 -10.27 -13.52 -10.42
CA LYS A 160 -9.85 -14.60 -11.32
C LYS A 160 -8.60 -15.32 -10.84
N LYS A 161 -7.64 -14.56 -10.32
CA LYS A 161 -6.36 -15.06 -9.85
C LYS A 161 -5.96 -14.33 -8.58
N MET A 162 -5.60 -15.10 -7.57
CA MET A 162 -5.11 -14.59 -6.30
C MET A 162 -4.03 -15.53 -5.75
N MET A 163 -3.02 -14.96 -5.13
CA MET A 163 -1.91 -15.71 -4.57
C MET A 163 -1.50 -15.09 -3.24
N ALA A 164 -1.50 -15.91 -2.20
CA ALA A 164 -0.95 -15.56 -0.91
C ALA A 164 0.58 -15.66 -0.97
N GLY A 165 1.26 -14.83 -0.19
CA GLY A 165 2.72 -14.86 -0.12
C GLY A 165 3.21 -14.83 1.32
N LEU A 166 4.26 -14.06 1.56
CA LEU A 166 4.99 -14.05 2.82
C LEU A 166 4.12 -13.61 3.99
N GLU A 167 4.26 -14.33 5.09
CA GLU A 167 3.78 -13.90 6.40
C GLU A 167 4.72 -12.86 7.01
N SER A 168 4.15 -11.92 7.75
CA SER A 168 4.88 -10.91 8.51
C SER A 168 4.08 -10.51 9.74
N LYS A 169 4.74 -9.80 10.65
CA LYS A 169 4.11 -9.21 11.83
C LYS A 169 4.35 -7.71 11.84
N ILE A 170 3.42 -6.96 12.41
CA ILE A 170 3.58 -5.56 12.77
C ILE A 170 3.46 -5.48 14.28
N GLN A 171 4.49 -4.93 14.93
CA GLN A 171 4.46 -4.69 16.37
C GLN A 171 3.81 -3.34 16.65
N THR A 172 2.90 -3.33 17.61
CA THR A 172 2.30 -2.11 18.18
C THR A 172 2.51 -2.10 19.68
N ASP A 173 2.20 -0.99 20.35
CA ASP A 173 2.32 -0.90 21.82
C ASP A 173 1.40 -1.87 22.57
N THR A 174 0.30 -2.29 21.94
CA THR A 174 -0.75 -3.08 22.61
C THR A 174 -0.83 -4.53 22.13
N SER A 175 -0.40 -4.80 20.90
CA SER A 175 -0.57 -6.12 20.28
C SER A 175 0.36 -6.32 19.09
N THR A 176 0.47 -7.58 18.67
CA THR A 176 1.09 -7.96 17.40
C THR A 176 0.00 -8.19 16.37
N ILE A 177 0.09 -7.50 15.22
CA ILE A 177 -0.81 -7.71 14.08
C ILE A 177 -0.15 -8.69 13.13
N HIS A 178 -0.82 -9.81 12.86
CA HIS A 178 -0.38 -10.78 11.87
C HIS A 178 -0.82 -10.34 10.48
N THR A 179 0.05 -10.55 9.50
CA THR A 179 -0.20 -10.12 8.13
C THR A 179 0.31 -11.16 7.15
N ARG A 180 -0.33 -11.24 5.99
CA ARG A 180 0.17 -12.01 4.84
C ARG A 180 0.11 -11.15 3.58
N SER A 181 1.10 -11.25 2.71
CA SER A 181 1.08 -10.53 1.43
C SER A 181 0.07 -11.17 0.48
N LEU A 182 -0.54 -10.37 -0.39
CA LEU A 182 -1.53 -10.83 -1.36
C LEU A 182 -1.28 -10.24 -2.74
N MET A 183 -1.22 -11.08 -3.76
CA MET A 183 -1.29 -10.67 -5.16
C MET A 183 -2.67 -10.97 -5.72
N VAL A 184 -3.26 -10.04 -6.47
CA VAL A 184 -4.49 -10.22 -7.23
C VAL A 184 -4.21 -9.85 -8.69
N ALA A 185 -4.61 -10.69 -9.62
CA ALA A 185 -4.32 -10.53 -11.04
C ALA A 185 -5.57 -10.69 -11.92
N ASP A 186 -5.43 -10.31 -13.19
CA ASP A 186 -6.48 -10.29 -14.22
C ASP A 186 -7.69 -9.40 -13.87
N LEU A 187 -7.45 -8.33 -13.11
CA LEU A 187 -8.44 -7.33 -12.74
C LEU A 187 -8.84 -6.49 -13.97
N LYS A 188 -10.14 -6.15 -14.06
CA LYS A 188 -10.57 -5.07 -14.95
C LYS A 188 -10.03 -3.72 -14.46
N LYS A 189 -10.02 -2.73 -15.35
CA LYS A 189 -9.49 -1.39 -15.04
C LYS A 189 -10.19 -0.74 -13.84
N ASP A 190 -11.51 -0.81 -13.82
CA ASP A 190 -12.36 -0.30 -12.74
C ASP A 190 -12.16 -1.08 -11.43
N GLU A 191 -12.08 -2.42 -11.50
CA GLU A 191 -11.79 -3.28 -10.36
C GLU A 191 -10.41 -2.98 -9.74
N SER A 192 -9.40 -2.71 -10.57
CA SER A 192 -8.04 -2.35 -10.13
C SER A 192 -8.02 -1.04 -9.36
N VAL A 193 -8.68 -0.01 -9.88
CA VAL A 193 -8.80 1.27 -9.17
C VAL A 193 -9.58 1.08 -7.87
N LEU A 194 -10.73 0.39 -7.93
CA LEU A 194 -11.58 0.16 -6.76
C LEU A 194 -10.84 -0.55 -5.64
N LEU A 195 -10.05 -1.58 -5.96
CA LEU A 195 -9.23 -2.30 -4.98
C LEU A 195 -8.16 -1.38 -4.36
N GLN A 196 -7.53 -0.51 -5.14
CA GLN A 196 -6.58 0.46 -4.59
C GLN A 196 -7.28 1.50 -3.69
N GLU A 197 -8.47 1.96 -4.04
CA GLU A 197 -9.23 2.91 -3.22
C GLU A 197 -9.67 2.30 -1.88
N LYS A 198 -10.22 1.09 -1.92
CA LYS A 198 -10.86 0.42 -0.78
C LYS A 198 -9.90 -0.40 0.08
N GLY A 199 -8.89 -1.01 -0.54
CA GLY A 199 -8.00 -1.94 0.13
C GLY A 199 -8.72 -3.19 0.65
N LEU A 200 -8.05 -3.98 1.48
CA LEU A 200 -8.61 -5.13 2.19
C LEU A 200 -8.21 -5.12 3.66
N GLY A 201 -9.12 -5.53 4.53
CA GLY A 201 -8.92 -5.56 5.97
C GLY A 201 -8.68 -4.18 6.61
N ASP A 202 -8.18 -4.23 7.85
CA ASP A 202 -7.99 -3.06 8.70
C ASP A 202 -6.54 -2.53 8.65
N HIS A 203 -6.26 -1.52 9.48
CA HIS A 203 -4.91 -1.00 9.74
C HIS A 203 -4.21 -0.36 8.52
N ARG A 204 -4.97 0.34 7.66
CA ARG A 204 -4.42 1.07 6.50
C ARG A 204 -3.34 2.10 6.85
N LEU A 205 -3.44 2.71 8.03
CA LEU A 205 -2.40 3.62 8.55
C LEU A 205 -1.09 2.90 8.90
N LEU A 206 -1.10 1.57 9.04
CA LEU A 206 0.09 0.76 9.24
C LEU A 206 0.60 0.13 7.93
N GLY A 207 -0.01 0.47 6.79
CA GLY A 207 0.34 -0.08 5.47
C GLY A 207 -0.41 -1.35 5.11
N CYS A 208 -1.32 -1.84 5.96
CA CYS A 208 -2.14 -3.01 5.66
C CYS A 208 -3.21 -2.70 4.61
N GLY A 209 -3.49 -3.67 3.75
CA GLY A 209 -4.54 -3.57 2.74
C GLY A 209 -4.24 -2.59 1.60
N LEU A 210 -3.04 -2.01 1.54
CA LEU A 210 -2.67 -1.05 0.49
C LEU A 210 -2.10 -1.78 -0.72
N PHE A 211 -2.94 -1.95 -1.74
CA PHE A 211 -2.55 -2.54 -3.02
C PHE A 211 -1.75 -1.55 -3.87
N ILE A 212 -0.63 -2.00 -4.43
CA ILE A 212 0.20 -1.25 -5.37
C ILE A 212 0.30 -2.00 -6.71
N PRO A 213 0.35 -1.28 -7.85
CA PRO A 213 0.46 -1.91 -9.16
C PRO A 213 1.79 -2.61 -9.36
N GLN A 214 1.75 -3.83 -9.89
CA GLN A 214 2.93 -4.59 -10.28
C GLN A 214 3.00 -4.70 -11.79
N LYS A 215 4.21 -4.64 -12.35
CA LYS A 215 4.41 -5.00 -13.76
C LYS A 215 3.94 -6.43 -13.95
N GLY A 216 3.03 -6.63 -14.89
CA GLY A 216 2.51 -7.95 -15.19
C GLY A 216 3.65 -8.91 -15.50
N ILE A 217 3.48 -10.16 -15.09
CA ILE A 217 4.27 -11.26 -15.63
C ILE A 217 3.62 -11.57 -16.97
N GLU A 218 3.97 -10.81 -18.01
CA GLU A 218 3.67 -11.24 -19.37
C GLU A 218 4.44 -12.55 -19.57
N THR A 219 3.72 -13.66 -19.65
CA THR A 219 4.30 -14.92 -20.10
C THR A 219 4.91 -14.67 -21.46
N ILE A 220 6.24 -14.70 -21.53
CA ILE A 220 6.95 -14.79 -22.80
C ILE A 220 6.56 -16.16 -23.36
N GLU A 221 5.62 -16.18 -24.30
CA GLU A 221 5.35 -17.38 -25.07
C GLU A 221 6.67 -17.82 -25.70
N SER A 222 7.12 -19.03 -25.31
CA SER A 222 8.38 -19.64 -25.74
C SER A 222 8.21 -20.39 -27.05
#